data_AF-A0A3S4WMT4-F1
#
_entry.id   AF-A0A3S4WMT4-F1
#
_cell.length_a   1.000
_cell.length_b   1.000
_cell.length_c   1.000
_cell.angle_alpha   90.00
_cell.angle_beta   90.00
_cell.angle_gamma   90.00
#
_symmetry.space_group_name_H-M   'P 1'
#
loop_
_entity.id
_entity.type
_entity.pdbx_description
1 polymer ?
#
loop_
_entity_poly.entity_id
_entity_poly.type
_entity_poly.pdbx_seq_one_letter_code
_entity_poly.pdbx_strand_id
1 'polypeptide(L)'
;MNNGKFSVTKLQEFLEMLTTLDVVNENTARNLKNSTARLLTVLNDEEKDDVTKVDVDALAKRYMETSESKPSDSSIAAYRSRTETAIKKFIAYQEAGKILYRPLSKNDEVEVNREDTIVLGDQEPETLKVASNISTFSLPVIIRPEQGISVTISGIPTDLTNNEAELIASILKVYVRPH
;
A
#
# COMPACT_ATOMS: atom_id res chain seq x y z
N MET A 1 -11.59 23.00 -20.53
CA MET A 1 -12.51 22.12 -19.76
C MET A 1 -11.83 20.78 -19.63
N ASN A 2 -11.46 20.36 -18.41
CA ASN A 2 -11.02 19.00 -18.17
C ASN A 2 -12.19 18.09 -18.55
N ASN A 3 -11.99 17.08 -19.40
CA ASN A 3 -13.06 16.29 -20.02
C ASN A 3 -13.72 15.31 -19.01
N GLY A 4 -13.88 15.71 -17.74
CA GLY A 4 -14.24 14.86 -16.60
C GLY A 4 -13.16 13.84 -16.19
N LYS A 5 -12.01 13.85 -16.87
CA LYS A 5 -10.94 12.85 -16.74
C LYS A 5 -10.42 12.71 -15.30
N PHE A 6 -10.29 13.83 -14.60
CA PHE A 6 -9.80 13.89 -13.22
C PHE A 6 -10.91 14.16 -12.19
N SER A 7 -12.17 13.86 -12.51
CA SER A 7 -13.28 14.08 -11.58
C SER A 7 -13.28 13.10 -10.41
N VAL A 8 -13.96 13.46 -9.32
CA VAL A 8 -14.17 12.59 -8.15
C VAL A 8 -14.83 11.26 -8.52
N THR A 9 -15.78 11.29 -9.47
CA THR A 9 -16.44 10.07 -9.96
C THR A 9 -15.44 9.11 -10.58
N LYS A 10 -14.50 9.62 -11.39
CA LYS A 10 -13.45 8.79 -11.99
C LYS A 10 -12.44 8.28 -10.95
N LEU A 11 -12.16 9.04 -9.91
CA LEU A 11 -11.36 8.56 -8.78
C LEU A 11 -12.06 7.41 -8.04
N GLN A 12 -13.37 7.51 -7.82
CA GLN A 12 -14.16 6.45 -7.17
C GLN A 12 -14.22 5.17 -8.01
N GLU A 13 -14.46 5.29 -9.32
CA GLU A 13 -14.40 4.17 -10.27
C GLU A 13 -13.02 3.49 -10.24
N PHE A 14 -11.93 4.27 -10.22
CA PHE A 14 -10.57 3.75 -10.12
C PHE A 14 -10.34 2.98 -8.80
N LEU A 15 -10.80 3.52 -7.67
CA LEU A 15 -10.68 2.85 -6.37
C LEU A 15 -11.47 1.53 -6.30
N GLU A 16 -12.63 1.46 -6.96
CA GLU A 16 -13.39 0.21 -7.10
C GLU A 16 -12.61 -0.81 -7.93
N MET A 17 -12.08 -0.39 -9.08
CA MET A 17 -11.26 -1.22 -9.96
C MET A 17 -10.03 -1.77 -9.22
N LEU A 18 -9.37 -0.99 -8.36
CA LEU A 18 -8.22 -1.48 -7.58
C LEU A 18 -8.57 -2.65 -6.66
N THR A 19 -9.83 -2.78 -6.22
CA THR A 19 -10.27 -3.89 -5.37
C THR A 19 -10.58 -5.17 -6.16
N THR A 20 -10.81 -5.05 -7.47
CA THR A 20 -11.14 -6.18 -8.34
C THR A 20 -9.94 -6.69 -9.13
N LEU A 21 -8.83 -5.94 -9.14
CA LEU A 21 -7.59 -6.33 -9.79
C LEU A 21 -6.62 -6.97 -8.79
N ASP A 22 -6.04 -8.11 -9.16
CA ASP A 22 -5.02 -8.83 -8.38
C ASP A 22 -3.61 -8.15 -8.42
N VAL A 23 -3.56 -6.84 -8.66
CA VAL A 23 -2.30 -6.06 -8.72
C VAL A 23 -1.98 -5.39 -7.39
N VAL A 24 -2.93 -5.32 -6.47
CA VAL A 24 -2.76 -4.74 -5.13
C VAL A 24 -3.35 -5.71 -4.13
N ASN A 25 -2.69 -5.92 -2.99
CA ASN A 25 -3.25 -6.69 -1.89
C ASN A 25 -4.67 -6.18 -1.57
N GLU A 26 -5.65 -7.08 -1.54
CA GLU A 26 -7.08 -6.77 -1.36
C GLU A 26 -7.32 -5.86 -0.15
N ASN A 27 -6.63 -6.12 0.95
CA ASN A 27 -6.76 -5.32 2.17
C ASN A 27 -6.20 -3.90 1.98
N THR A 28 -5.12 -3.75 1.22
CA THR A 28 -4.55 -2.44 0.86
C THR A 28 -5.48 -1.66 -0.06
N ALA A 29 -6.04 -2.29 -1.09
CA ALA A 29 -7.02 -1.66 -1.99
C ALA A 29 -8.28 -1.22 -1.24
N ARG A 30 -8.82 -2.10 -0.39
CA ARG A 30 -9.97 -1.80 0.47
C ARG A 30 -9.68 -0.66 1.44
N ASN A 31 -8.49 -0.62 2.03
CA ASN A 31 -8.08 0.45 2.93
C ASN A 31 -7.93 1.80 2.20
N LEU A 32 -7.38 1.81 0.99
CA LEU A 32 -7.32 2.99 0.12
C LEU A 32 -8.74 3.51 -0.19
N LYS A 33 -9.62 2.63 -0.66
CA LYS A 33 -11.03 2.95 -0.97
C LYS A 33 -11.76 3.54 0.24
N ASN A 34 -11.78 2.82 1.36
CA ASN A 34 -12.54 3.21 2.55
C ASN A 34 -12.02 4.50 3.18
N SER A 35 -10.70 4.68 3.22
CA SER A 35 -10.08 5.87 3.80
C SER A 35 -10.33 7.10 2.92
N THR A 36 -10.18 6.94 1.61
CA THR A 36 -10.42 8.02 0.65
C THR A 36 -11.88 8.44 0.66
N ALA A 37 -12.81 7.47 0.61
CA ALA A 37 -14.25 7.74 0.63
C ALA A 37 -14.70 8.62 1.81
N ARG A 38 -14.06 8.51 2.97
CA ARG A 38 -14.34 9.37 4.14
C ARG A 38 -13.95 10.82 3.89
N LEU A 39 -12.79 11.09 3.29
CA LEU A 39 -12.35 12.47 3.04
C LEU A 39 -13.08 13.09 1.84
N LEU A 40 -13.50 12.29 0.85
CA LEU A 40 -14.23 12.81 -0.31
C LEU A 40 -15.59 13.43 0.04
N THR A 41 -16.16 13.15 1.23
CA THR A 41 -17.46 13.72 1.64
C THR A 41 -17.43 15.23 1.89
N VAL A 42 -16.24 15.80 2.08
CA VAL A 42 -16.04 17.22 2.39
C VAL A 42 -15.27 17.97 1.29
N LEU A 43 -15.34 17.45 0.05
CA LEU A 43 -14.85 18.17 -1.12
C LEU A 43 -15.76 19.35 -1.47
N ASN A 44 -15.16 20.45 -1.89
CA ASN A 44 -15.89 21.53 -2.55
C ASN A 44 -16.13 21.20 -4.03
N ASP A 45 -16.92 22.01 -4.72
CA ASP A 45 -17.34 21.70 -6.09
C ASP A 45 -16.18 21.80 -7.11
N GLU A 46 -15.19 22.67 -6.88
CA GLU A 46 -14.00 22.77 -7.75
C GLU A 46 -13.11 21.52 -7.64
N GLU A 47 -12.95 20.99 -6.44
CA GLU A 47 -12.17 19.78 -6.16
C GLU A 47 -12.91 18.50 -6.60
N LYS A 48 -14.25 18.49 -6.59
CA LYS A 48 -15.05 17.40 -7.15
C LYS A 48 -14.89 17.31 -8.67
N ASP A 49 -14.85 18.45 -9.34
CA ASP A 49 -14.65 18.54 -10.78
C ASP A 49 -13.22 18.13 -11.18
N ASP A 50 -12.24 18.45 -10.34
CA ASP A 50 -10.83 18.19 -10.60
C ASP A 50 -10.03 17.84 -9.33
N VAL A 51 -9.81 16.54 -9.12
CA VAL A 51 -9.09 16.04 -7.93
C VAL A 51 -7.60 16.39 -7.92
N THR A 52 -7.04 16.89 -9.02
CA THR A 52 -5.65 17.37 -9.05
C THR A 52 -5.45 18.63 -8.22
N LYS A 53 -6.53 19.34 -7.91
CA LYS A 53 -6.54 20.55 -7.08
C LYS A 53 -6.72 20.26 -5.59
N VAL A 54 -6.92 19.00 -5.23
CA VAL A 54 -7.19 18.60 -3.84
C VAL A 54 -5.91 18.74 -3.02
N ASP A 55 -5.95 19.64 -2.04
CA ASP A 55 -5.02 19.62 -0.91
C ASP A 55 -5.57 18.65 0.16
N VAL A 56 -4.91 17.50 0.28
CA VAL A 56 -5.34 16.42 1.19
C VAL A 56 -5.22 16.84 2.67
N ASP A 57 -4.33 17.78 3.00
CA ASP A 57 -4.14 18.26 4.38
C ASP A 57 -5.30 19.16 4.77
N ALA A 58 -5.64 20.11 3.88
CA ALA A 58 -6.80 20.96 4.04
C ALA A 58 -8.09 20.13 4.09
N LEU A 59 -8.20 19.10 3.25
CA LEU A 59 -9.34 18.18 3.22
C LEU A 59 -9.50 17.42 4.54
N ALA A 60 -8.41 16.88 5.08
CA ALA A 60 -8.40 16.20 6.38
C ALA A 60 -8.83 17.13 7.52
N LYS A 61 -8.38 18.39 7.50
CA LYS A 61 -8.80 19.40 8.47
C LYS A 61 -10.31 19.69 8.38
N ARG A 62 -10.84 19.94 7.18
CA ARG A 62 -12.29 20.14 6.96
C ARG A 62 -13.10 18.93 7.43
N TYR A 63 -12.61 17.72 7.20
CA TYR A 63 -13.27 16.49 7.67
C TYR A 63 -13.35 16.43 9.20
N MET A 64 -12.27 16.78 9.91
CA MET A 64 -12.28 16.83 11.38
C MET A 64 -13.20 17.92 11.96
N GLU A 65 -13.33 19.05 11.26
CA GLU A 65 -14.19 20.16 11.67
C GLU A 65 -15.68 19.86 11.43
N THR A 66 -16.00 19.11 10.38
CA THR A 66 -17.38 18.85 9.94
C THR A 66 -17.96 17.54 10.47
N SER A 67 -17.10 16.57 10.84
CA SER A 67 -17.56 15.25 11.29
C SER A 67 -18.16 15.31 12.70
N GLU A 68 -19.41 14.85 12.84
CA GLU A 68 -20.09 14.72 14.14
C GLU A 68 -19.33 13.82 15.12
N SER A 69 -18.74 12.73 14.60
CA SER A 69 -17.87 11.84 15.34
C SER A 69 -16.42 12.07 14.92
N LYS A 70 -15.62 12.66 15.82
CA LYS A 70 -14.23 13.00 15.52
C LYS A 70 -13.37 11.75 15.43
N PRO A 71 -12.70 11.49 14.30
CA PRO A 71 -11.72 10.42 14.21
C PRO A 71 -10.56 10.67 15.19
N SER A 72 -9.87 9.59 15.59
CA SER A 72 -8.59 9.74 16.30
C SER A 72 -7.51 10.34 15.39
N ASP A 73 -6.48 10.91 16.00
CA ASP A 73 -5.30 11.44 15.29
C ASP A 73 -4.61 10.37 14.42
N SER A 74 -4.57 9.12 14.91
CA SER A 74 -4.06 7.99 14.15
C SER A 74 -4.92 7.66 12.93
N SER A 75 -6.25 7.79 13.04
CA SER A 75 -7.18 7.54 11.94
C SER A 75 -7.07 8.63 10.88
N ILE A 76 -7.03 9.90 11.27
CA ILE A 76 -6.92 11.00 10.30
C ILE A 76 -5.57 10.99 9.57
N ALA A 77 -4.47 10.66 10.26
CA ALA A 77 -3.16 10.48 9.63
C ALA A 77 -3.18 9.35 8.58
N ALA A 78 -3.86 8.25 8.89
CA ALA A 78 -4.03 7.14 7.95
C ALA A 78 -4.93 7.53 6.75
N TYR A 79 -5.99 8.30 7.00
CA TYR A 79 -6.87 8.79 5.93
C TYR A 79 -6.15 9.71 4.96
N ARG A 80 -5.35 10.65 5.50
CA ARG A 80 -4.50 11.56 4.73
C ARG A 80 -3.55 10.79 3.82
N SER A 81 -2.69 9.94 4.39
CA SER A 81 -1.66 9.21 3.64
C SER A 81 -2.25 8.33 2.53
N ARG A 82 -3.37 7.65 2.81
CA ARG A 82 -4.04 6.78 1.83
C ARG A 82 -4.72 7.59 0.72
N THR A 83 -5.37 8.70 1.06
CA THR A 83 -6.03 9.57 0.07
C THR A 83 -5.00 10.19 -0.88
N GLU A 84 -3.89 10.67 -0.35
CA GLU A 84 -2.79 11.20 -1.15
C GLU A 84 -2.22 10.14 -2.10
N THR A 85 -2.01 8.92 -1.59
CA THR A 85 -1.56 7.79 -2.40
C THR A 85 -2.56 7.43 -3.50
N ALA A 86 -3.86 7.43 -3.17
CA ALA A 86 -4.93 7.14 -4.12
C ALA A 86 -4.97 8.16 -5.26
N ILE A 87 -4.91 9.46 -4.94
CA ILE A 87 -4.93 10.55 -5.93
C ILE A 87 -3.68 10.46 -6.83
N LYS A 88 -2.49 10.28 -6.27
CA LYS A 88 -1.26 10.12 -7.06
C LYS A 88 -1.34 8.94 -8.03
N LYS A 89 -1.82 7.79 -7.56
CA LYS A 89 -2.01 6.59 -8.40
C LYS A 89 -3.06 6.80 -9.49
N PHE A 90 -4.14 7.49 -9.16
CA PHE A 90 -5.20 7.82 -10.10
C PHE A 90 -4.72 8.77 -11.20
N ILE A 91 -4.00 9.84 -10.85
CA ILE A 91 -3.42 10.78 -11.82
C ILE A 91 -2.45 10.04 -12.76
N ALA A 92 -1.54 9.24 -12.21
CA ALA A 92 -0.62 8.42 -12.99
C ALA A 92 -1.36 7.44 -13.92
N TYR A 93 -2.43 6.80 -13.44
CA TYR A 93 -3.28 5.93 -14.25
C TYR A 93 -3.96 6.67 -15.40
N GLN A 94 -4.49 7.87 -15.14
CA GLN A 94 -5.13 8.69 -16.16
C GLN A 94 -4.13 9.19 -17.22
N GLU A 95 -2.92 9.56 -16.82
CA GLU A 95 -1.90 10.09 -17.73
C GLU A 95 -1.20 8.99 -18.53
N ALA A 96 -0.82 7.90 -17.89
CA ALA A 96 -0.03 6.83 -18.50
C ALA A 96 -0.85 5.63 -18.99
N GLY A 97 -2.13 5.54 -18.64
CA GLY A 97 -2.98 4.37 -18.89
C GLY A 97 -2.55 3.11 -18.14
N LYS A 98 -1.64 3.24 -17.17
CA LYS A 98 -1.03 2.14 -16.41
C LYS A 98 -1.14 2.40 -14.91
N ILE A 99 -1.44 1.36 -14.12
CA ILE A 99 -1.43 1.45 -12.67
C ILE A 99 0.02 1.42 -12.20
N LEU A 100 0.55 2.56 -11.75
CA LEU A 100 1.92 2.64 -11.25
C LEU A 100 2.01 1.92 -9.89
N TYR A 101 2.54 0.70 -9.90
CA TYR A 101 2.97 0.00 -8.68
C TYR A 101 4.44 0.34 -8.41
N ARG A 102 4.66 1.38 -7.60
CA ARG A 102 5.92 1.58 -6.88
C ARG A 102 5.59 1.49 -5.38
N PRO A 103 6.13 0.53 -4.62
CA PRO A 103 6.06 0.63 -3.17
C PRO A 103 6.84 1.89 -2.78
N LEU A 104 6.14 2.87 -2.21
CA LEU A 104 6.78 4.03 -1.59
C LEU A 104 7.52 3.52 -0.35
N SER A 105 8.77 3.09 -0.54
CA SER A 105 9.72 2.99 0.56
C SER A 105 9.79 4.36 1.23
N LYS A 106 9.80 4.38 2.56
CA LYS A 106 9.71 5.59 3.40
C LYS A 106 10.83 6.64 3.22
N ASN A 107 11.66 6.54 2.19
CA ASN A 107 12.86 7.38 1.98
C ASN A 107 12.94 8.09 0.62
N ASP A 108 11.91 8.09 -0.22
CA ASP A 108 12.00 8.84 -1.49
C ASP A 108 11.68 10.33 -1.26
N GLU A 109 12.67 11.05 -0.75
CA GLU A 109 12.92 12.42 -1.17
C GLU A 109 13.20 12.43 -2.68
N VAL A 110 12.68 13.44 -3.35
CA VAL A 110 12.61 13.57 -4.80
C VAL A 110 14.00 13.43 -5.45
N GLU A 111 14.17 12.42 -6.30
CA GLU A 111 15.09 12.53 -7.44
C GLU A 111 14.48 11.94 -8.71
N VAL A 112 14.25 12.84 -9.66
CA VAL A 112 13.83 12.53 -11.03
C VAL A 112 15.02 11.90 -11.74
N ASN A 113 15.00 10.59 -11.95
CA ASN A 113 15.78 9.98 -13.02
C ASN A 113 14.95 8.96 -13.78
N ARG A 114 15.06 9.10 -15.11
CA ARG A 114 14.31 8.39 -16.14
C ARG A 114 14.77 6.93 -16.21
N GLU A 115 13.91 6.14 -16.85
CA GLU A 115 14.16 4.80 -17.39
C GLU A 115 13.92 3.63 -16.43
N ASP A 116 12.64 3.22 -16.35
CA ASP A 116 12.28 1.80 -16.37
C ASP A 116 10.86 1.68 -16.96
N THR A 117 10.80 1.78 -18.29
CA THR A 117 9.58 1.55 -19.07
C THR A 117 9.61 0.13 -19.57
N ILE A 118 8.79 -0.76 -18.99
CA ILE A 118 8.56 -2.08 -19.58
C ILE A 118 7.59 -1.92 -20.76
N VAL A 119 8.14 -2.14 -21.95
CA VAL A 119 7.45 -2.24 -23.25
C VAL A 119 6.98 -3.70 -23.41
N LEU A 120 5.72 -3.90 -23.79
CA LEU A 120 5.19 -5.21 -24.20
C LEU A 120 5.31 -5.33 -25.73
N GLY A 121 6.11 -6.30 -26.19
CA GLY A 121 6.24 -6.70 -27.59
C GLY A 121 7.03 -8.01 -27.70
N ASP A 122 6.47 -8.96 -28.45
CA ASP A 122 6.78 -10.41 -28.49
C ASP A 122 8.22 -10.84 -28.85
N GLN A 123 8.50 -12.10 -28.48
CA GLN A 123 9.52 -13.08 -28.93
C GLN A 123 10.72 -13.36 -27.98
N GLU A 124 10.54 -14.43 -27.18
CA GLU A 124 11.42 -15.60 -26.85
C GLU A 124 12.96 -15.47 -26.63
N PRO A 125 13.61 -16.46 -25.98
CA PRO A 125 13.72 -16.64 -24.54
C PRO A 125 15.19 -16.47 -24.09
N GLU A 126 15.48 -15.71 -23.02
CA GLU A 126 16.80 -15.82 -22.40
C GLU A 126 16.81 -15.52 -20.89
N THR A 127 17.06 -16.58 -20.13
CA THR A 127 17.50 -16.65 -18.73
C THR A 127 16.51 -16.22 -17.65
N LEU A 128 15.92 -17.25 -17.04
CA LEU A 128 15.27 -17.25 -15.74
C LEU A 128 16.14 -16.54 -14.68
N LYS A 129 15.88 -15.24 -14.45
CA LYS A 129 15.94 -14.68 -13.10
C LYS A 129 14.51 -14.66 -12.58
N VAL A 130 14.10 -15.79 -12.00
CA VAL A 130 12.92 -15.87 -11.15
C VAL A 130 13.23 -15.01 -9.92
N ALA A 131 12.96 -13.71 -10.03
CA ALA A 131 12.70 -12.89 -8.86
C ALA A 131 11.29 -13.27 -8.40
N SER A 132 11.19 -14.40 -7.71
CA SER A 132 10.02 -14.70 -6.89
C SER A 132 9.95 -13.56 -5.88
N ASN A 133 8.94 -12.70 -6.04
CA ASN A 133 8.64 -11.65 -5.08
C ASN A 133 8.07 -12.32 -3.81
N ILE A 134 8.94 -12.94 -3.04
CA ILE A 134 8.62 -13.58 -1.78
C ILE A 134 8.31 -12.48 -0.77
N SER A 135 7.03 -12.30 -0.47
CA SER A 135 6.58 -11.43 0.60
C SER A 135 7.00 -12.01 1.94
N THR A 136 7.26 -11.17 2.95
CA THR A 136 7.63 -11.65 4.29
C THR A 136 6.72 -11.06 5.37
N PHE A 137 6.56 -11.78 6.47
CA PHE A 137 5.80 -11.33 7.64
C PHE A 137 6.57 -11.56 8.94
N SER A 138 6.08 -10.98 10.04
CA SER A 138 6.67 -11.13 11.38
C SER A 138 5.67 -11.72 12.36
N LEU A 139 6.10 -12.70 13.14
CA LEU A 139 5.26 -13.45 14.08
C LEU A 139 5.81 -13.34 15.51
N PRO A 140 5.05 -12.79 16.48
CA PRO A 140 5.40 -12.86 17.90
C PRO A 140 5.04 -14.23 18.48
N VAL A 141 6.01 -14.89 19.09
CA VAL A 141 5.88 -16.21 19.74
C VAL A 141 6.20 -16.07 21.23
N ILE A 142 5.29 -16.47 22.10
CA ILE A 142 5.51 -16.48 23.55
C ILE A 142 6.24 -17.77 23.91
N ILE A 143 7.46 -17.66 24.44
CA ILE A 143 8.33 -18.81 24.72
C ILE A 143 8.35 -19.22 26.19
N ARG A 144 8.06 -18.29 27.11
CA ARG A 144 7.94 -18.57 28.55
C ARG A 144 6.82 -17.72 29.12
N PRO A 145 5.57 -18.21 29.06
CA PRO A 145 4.42 -17.44 29.52
C PRO A 145 4.52 -17.08 31.00
N GLU A 146 5.07 -17.97 31.83
CA GLU A 146 5.27 -17.75 33.27
C GLU A 146 6.30 -16.65 33.58
N GLN A 147 7.19 -16.31 32.64
CA GLN A 147 8.18 -15.23 32.76
C GLN A 147 7.82 -14.01 31.89
N GLY A 148 6.70 -14.05 31.16
CA GLY A 148 6.29 -12.99 30.23
C GLY A 148 7.22 -12.79 29.03
N ILE A 149 8.05 -13.80 28.70
CA ILE A 149 9.05 -13.67 27.63
C ILE A 149 8.44 -14.05 26.27
N SER A 150 8.51 -13.12 25.33
CA SER A 150 8.14 -13.30 23.92
C SER A 150 9.33 -13.04 23.00
N VAL A 151 9.33 -13.72 21.85
CA VAL A 151 10.32 -13.59 20.78
C VAL A 151 9.57 -13.29 19.49
N THR A 152 9.99 -12.25 18.76
CA THR A 152 9.41 -11.95 17.45
C THR A 152 10.31 -12.50 16.35
N ILE A 153 9.79 -13.41 15.55
CA ILE A 153 10.47 -13.93 14.36
C ILE A 153 10.08 -13.04 13.19
N SER A 154 11.04 -12.28 12.65
CA SER A 154 10.80 -11.33 11.56
C SER A 154 11.35 -11.85 10.24
N GLY A 155 10.73 -11.44 9.13
CA GLY A 155 11.21 -11.77 7.78
C GLY A 155 10.88 -13.19 7.33
N ILE A 156 9.78 -13.79 7.83
CA ILE A 156 9.32 -15.12 7.42
C ILE A 156 8.73 -15.03 6.01
N PRO A 157 9.27 -15.74 5.01
CA PRO A 157 8.67 -15.89 3.69
C PRO A 157 7.21 -16.34 3.74
N THR A 158 6.34 -15.76 2.92
CA THR A 158 4.94 -16.18 2.79
C THR A 158 4.77 -17.56 2.18
N ASP A 159 5.79 -18.04 1.48
CA ASP A 159 5.87 -19.35 0.82
C ASP A 159 6.87 -20.30 1.50
N LEU A 160 7.24 -20.04 2.77
CA LEU A 160 8.20 -20.85 3.53
C LEU A 160 7.85 -22.34 3.45
N THR A 161 8.78 -23.14 2.97
CA THR A 161 8.61 -24.59 2.85
C THR A 161 9.01 -25.33 4.13
N ASN A 162 8.53 -26.57 4.30
CA ASN A 162 8.88 -27.41 5.47
C ASN A 162 10.39 -27.64 5.60
N ASN A 163 11.11 -27.81 4.49
CA ASN A 163 12.56 -28.04 4.53
C ASN A 163 13.32 -26.80 5.01
N GLU A 164 12.90 -25.60 4.59
CA GLU A 164 13.49 -24.34 5.04
C GLU A 164 13.16 -24.07 6.50
N ALA A 165 11.94 -24.38 6.95
CA ALA A 165 11.57 -24.31 8.35
C ALA A 165 12.44 -25.22 9.24
N GLU A 166 12.70 -26.46 8.81
CA GLU A 166 13.56 -27.40 9.54
C GLU A 166 15.03 -26.93 9.59
N LEU A 167 15.52 -26.30 8.51
CA LEU A 167 16.85 -25.69 8.48
C LEU A 167 16.95 -24.54 9.51
N ILE A 168 15.97 -23.64 9.54
CA ILE A 168 15.91 -22.53 10.52
C ILE A 168 15.88 -23.09 11.94
N ALA A 169 15.05 -24.11 12.19
CA ALA A 169 14.95 -24.77 13.49
C ALA A 169 16.28 -25.41 13.92
N SER A 170 16.99 -26.05 12.98
CA SER A 170 18.29 -26.68 13.23
C SER A 170 19.34 -25.64 13.63
N ILE A 171 19.40 -24.50 12.95
CA ILE A 171 20.31 -23.40 13.29
C ILE A 171 20.01 -22.87 14.69
N LEU A 172 18.74 -22.63 15.01
CA LEU A 172 18.35 -22.14 16.33
C LEU A 172 18.75 -23.11 17.45
N LYS A 173 18.61 -24.42 17.24
CA LYS A 173 19.02 -25.46 18.21
C LYS A 173 20.51 -25.41 18.56
N VAL A 174 21.39 -24.95 17.66
CA VAL A 174 22.84 -24.82 17.93
C VAL A 174 23.14 -23.76 19.00
N TYR A 175 22.33 -22.70 19.07
CA TYR A 175 22.52 -21.62 20.04
C TYR A 175 21.86 -21.89 21.40
N VAL A 176 21.17 -23.02 21.54
CA VAL A 176 20.57 -23.43 22.81
C VAL A 176 21.68 -23.99 23.69
N ARG A 177 21.82 -23.45 24.90
CA ARG A 177 22.73 -24.03 25.89
C ARG A 177 22.17 -25.38 26.34
N PRO A 178 22.96 -26.46 26.35
CA PRO A 178 22.53 -27.72 26.94
C PRO A 178 22.19 -27.46 28.42
N HIS A 179 21.03 -27.93 28.84
CA HIS A 179 20.67 -28.07 30.25
C HIS A 179 21.17 -29.42 30.76
#